data_AF-A0A9X9XBM0-F1
#
_entry.id   AF-A0A9X9XBM0-F1
#
_cell.length_a   1.000
_cell.length_b   1.000
_cell.length_c   1.000
_cell.angle_alpha   90.00
_cell.angle_beta   90.00
_cell.angle_gamma   90.00
#
_symmetry.space_group_name_H-M   'P 1'
#
loop_
_entity.id
_entity.type
_entity.pdbx_description
1 polymer ?
#
loop_
_entity_poly.entity_id
_entity_poly.type
_entity_poly.pdbx_seq_one_letter_code
_entity_poly.pdbx_strand_id
1 'polypeptide(L)'
;MTRVLAACALLALAACQNPLLELLPNDPSPDAEICRREALNDPNVRRIRESNVYDNTSQQFIVRRELREALPRAYDNCMLRRGAVPAGGVERVRRTDW
;
A
#
# COMPACT_ATOMS: atom_id res chain seq x y z
N MET A 1 38.27 10.78 -2.69
CA MET A 1 37.17 11.72 -2.39
C MET A 1 35.93 11.56 -3.28
N THR A 2 36.01 10.92 -4.46
CA THR A 2 34.86 10.69 -5.35
C THR A 2 33.85 9.63 -4.87
N ARG A 3 34.28 8.69 -4.02
CA ARG A 3 33.41 7.61 -3.49
C ARG A 3 32.34 8.08 -2.50
N VAL A 4 32.56 9.20 -1.81
CA VAL A 4 31.60 9.73 -0.82
C VAL A 4 30.38 10.35 -1.50
N LEU A 5 30.57 10.99 -2.65
CA LEU A 5 29.48 11.60 -3.43
C LEU A 5 28.51 10.54 -4.00
N ALA A 6 29.01 9.36 -4.38
CA ALA A 6 28.18 8.27 -4.88
C ALA A 6 27.25 7.68 -3.80
N ALA A 7 27.70 7.65 -2.53
CA ALA A 7 26.90 7.14 -1.42
C ALA A 7 25.73 8.09 -1.05
N CYS A 8 25.94 9.41 -1.09
CA CYS A 8 24.87 10.38 -0.86
C CYS A 8 23.80 10.36 -1.96
N ALA A 9 24.17 10.10 -3.21
CA ALA A 9 23.21 9.99 -4.30
C ALA A 9 22.27 8.78 -4.12
N LEU A 10 22.77 7.64 -3.64
CA LEU A 10 21.94 6.45 -3.41
C LEU A 10 20.94 6.61 -2.26
N LEU A 11 21.27 7.40 -1.23
CA LEU A 11 20.34 7.69 -0.12
C LEU A 11 19.19 8.61 -0.56
N ALA A 12 19.40 9.48 -1.55
CA ALA A 12 18.35 10.38 -2.06
C ALA A 12 17.24 9.62 -2.83
N LEU A 13 17.54 8.48 -3.45
CA LEU A 13 16.52 7.66 -4.15
C LEU A 13 15.67 6.79 -3.20
N ALA A 14 16.11 6.55 -1.97
CA ALA A 14 15.36 5.76 -1.00
C ALA A 14 14.12 6.49 -0.43
N ALA A 15 14.00 7.81 -0.66
CA ALA A 15 12.94 8.64 -0.09
C ALA A 15 11.61 8.62 -0.87
N CYS A 16 11.51 7.91 -1.99
CA CYS A 16 10.23 7.69 -2.69
C CYS A 16 9.43 6.54 -2.06
N GLN A 17 9.22 6.58 -0.74
CA GLN A 17 8.30 5.66 -0.08
C GLN A 17 6.87 6.19 -0.22
N ASN A 18 6.03 5.42 -0.91
CA ASN A 18 4.60 5.68 -0.95
C ASN A 18 4.00 5.26 0.40
N PRO A 19 3.45 6.18 1.21
CA PRO A 19 2.93 5.87 2.55
C PRO A 19 1.78 4.85 2.52
N LEU A 20 1.14 4.66 1.35
CA LEU A 20 0.09 3.66 1.20
C LEU A 20 0.61 2.21 1.21
N LEU A 21 1.90 2.01 0.92
CA LEU A 21 2.53 0.68 0.94
C LEU A 21 2.60 0.09 2.35
N GLU A 22 2.56 0.92 3.40
CA GLU A 22 2.56 0.47 4.80
C GLU A 22 1.27 -0.30 5.15
N LEU A 23 0.19 -0.09 4.40
CA LEU A 23 -1.09 -0.78 4.62
C LEU A 23 -1.13 -2.18 3.96
N LEU A 24 -0.10 -2.55 3.20
CA LEU A 24 -0.02 -3.80 2.45
C LEU A 24 0.92 -4.79 3.14
N PRO A 25 0.73 -6.11 2.95
CA PRO A 25 1.66 -7.11 3.45
C PRO A 25 3.08 -6.90 2.92
N ASN A 26 4.07 -7.03 3.80
CA ASN A 26 5.48 -6.99 3.43
C ASN A 26 5.96 -8.40 3.01
N ASP A 27 5.56 -8.80 1.81
CA ASP A 27 5.94 -10.07 1.19
C ASP A 27 7.07 -9.82 0.17
N PRO A 28 8.22 -10.53 0.26
CA PRO A 28 9.36 -10.33 -0.63
C PRO A 28 9.21 -11.00 -2.01
N SER A 29 8.10 -11.69 -2.28
CA SER A 29 7.87 -12.36 -3.56
C SER A 29 7.77 -11.37 -4.73
N PRO A 30 8.20 -11.77 -5.95
CA PRO A 30 8.10 -10.92 -7.13
C PRO A 30 6.63 -10.59 -7.47
N ASP A 31 5.70 -11.51 -7.21
CA ASP A 31 4.27 -11.27 -7.39
C ASP A 31 3.72 -10.24 -6.40
N ALA A 32 4.20 -10.23 -5.16
CA ALA A 32 3.81 -9.23 -4.17
C ALA A 32 4.17 -7.81 -4.61
N GLU A 33 5.35 -7.59 -5.19
CA GLU A 33 5.72 -6.28 -5.74
C GLU A 33 4.79 -5.84 -6.86
N ILE A 34 4.44 -6.74 -7.78
CA ILE A 34 3.54 -6.42 -8.88
C ILE A 34 2.12 -6.14 -8.34
N CYS A 35 1.63 -6.96 -7.42
CA CYS A 35 0.33 -6.78 -6.80
C CYS A 35 0.23 -5.54 -5.92
N ARG A 36 1.33 -5.10 -5.28
CA ARG A 36 1.37 -3.80 -4.59
C ARG A 36 1.17 -2.64 -5.57
N ARG A 37 1.80 -2.68 -6.74
CA ARG A 37 1.59 -1.66 -7.79
C ARG A 37 0.19 -1.72 -8.39
N GLU A 38 -0.36 -2.91 -8.58
CA GLU A 38 -1.72 -3.08 -9.09
C GLU A 38 -2.76 -2.55 -8.09
N ALA A 39 -2.61 -2.88 -6.82
CA ALA A 39 -3.48 -2.37 -5.75
C ALA A 39 -3.46 -0.84 -5.63
N LEU A 40 -2.31 -0.19 -5.85
CA LEU A 40 -2.20 1.28 -5.86
C LEU A 40 -2.90 1.94 -7.05
N ASN A 41 -3.08 1.20 -8.14
CA ASN A 41 -3.74 1.65 -9.37
C ASN A 41 -5.19 1.18 -9.48
N ASP A 42 -5.68 0.42 -8.50
CA ASP A 42 -7.05 -0.07 -8.46
C ASP A 42 -8.06 1.10 -8.53
N PRO A 43 -9.08 1.05 -9.41
CA PRO A 43 -10.03 2.15 -9.58
C PRO A 43 -10.75 2.55 -8.29
N ASN A 44 -11.03 1.58 -7.41
CA ASN A 44 -11.69 1.83 -6.14
C ASN A 44 -10.75 2.56 -5.17
N VAL A 45 -9.50 2.10 -5.05
CA VAL A 45 -8.46 2.76 -4.25
C VAL A 45 -8.21 4.19 -4.74
N ARG A 46 -8.16 4.40 -6.06
CA ARG A 46 -8.00 5.72 -6.68
C ARG A 46 -9.15 6.65 -6.32
N ARG A 47 -10.39 6.19 -6.46
CA ARG A 47 -11.60 6.97 -6.11
C ARG A 47 -11.60 7.40 -4.64
N ILE A 48 -11.23 6.51 -3.72
CA ILE A 48 -11.14 6.83 -2.28
C ILE A 48 -10.05 7.89 -2.05
N ARG A 49 -8.88 7.74 -2.68
CA ARG A 49 -7.77 8.69 -2.56
C ARG A 49 -8.14 10.08 -3.12
N GLU A 50 -8.81 10.12 -4.26
CA GLU A 50 -9.27 11.34 -4.92
C GLU A 50 -10.41 12.03 -4.14
N SER A 51 -11.11 11.32 -3.25
CA SER A 51 -12.15 11.91 -2.40
C SER A 51 -11.59 12.80 -1.28
N ASN A 52 -10.27 12.76 -1.02
CA ASN A 52 -9.63 13.50 0.06
C ASN A 52 -9.69 15.02 -0.17
N VAL A 53 -10.39 15.75 0.70
CA VAL A 53 -10.37 17.22 0.73
C VAL A 53 -9.22 17.68 1.61
N TYR A 54 -8.37 18.51 1.02
CA TYR A 54 -7.23 19.11 1.70
C TYR A 54 -7.71 19.93 2.91
N ASP A 55 -6.98 19.87 4.02
CA ASP A 55 -7.27 20.58 5.28
C ASP A 55 -8.53 20.13 6.06
N ASN A 56 -9.18 19.03 5.66
CA ASN A 56 -10.25 18.40 6.45
C ASN A 56 -9.74 17.15 7.18
N THR A 57 -9.29 17.32 8.42
CA THR A 57 -8.71 16.23 9.23
C THR A 57 -9.69 15.07 9.45
N SER A 58 -10.97 15.36 9.70
CA SER A 58 -12.00 14.33 9.90
C SER A 58 -12.19 13.47 8.65
N GLN A 59 -12.20 14.10 7.48
CA GLN A 59 -12.30 13.37 6.22
C GLN A 59 -11.02 12.59 5.91
N GLN A 60 -9.84 13.11 6.24
CA GLN A 60 -8.59 12.36 6.11
C GLN A 60 -8.60 11.07 6.93
N PHE A 61 -9.20 11.08 8.13
CA PHE A 61 -9.37 9.86 8.92
C PHE A 61 -10.30 8.85 8.23
N ILE A 62 -11.42 9.31 7.65
CA ILE A 62 -12.36 8.46 6.90
C ILE A 62 -11.65 7.83 5.69
N VAL A 63 -10.97 8.65 4.88
CA VAL A 63 -10.21 8.21 3.70
C VAL A 63 -9.15 7.19 4.10
N ARG A 64 -8.37 7.44 5.17
CA ARG A 64 -7.38 6.47 5.66
C ARG A 64 -8.02 5.16 6.10
N ARG A 65 -9.17 5.20 6.78
CA ARG A 65 -9.90 4.00 7.20
C ARG A 65 -10.37 3.20 5.99
N GLU A 66 -10.96 3.85 5.00
CA GLU A 66 -11.42 3.22 3.76
C GLU A 66 -10.25 2.59 2.97
N LEU A 67 -9.11 3.28 2.89
CA LEU A 67 -7.90 2.76 2.25
C LEU A 67 -7.33 1.52 2.96
N ARG A 68 -7.40 1.44 4.30
CA ARG A 68 -7.01 0.23 5.07
C ARG A 68 -7.83 -0.99 4.72
N GLU A 69 -9.05 -0.82 4.26
CA GLU A 69 -9.86 -1.95 3.82
C GLU A 69 -9.71 -2.21 2.33
N ALA A 70 -9.61 -1.17 1.49
CA ALA A 70 -9.61 -1.30 0.04
C ALA A 70 -8.27 -1.80 -0.52
N LEU A 71 -7.14 -1.23 -0.08
CA LEU A 71 -5.81 -1.59 -0.59
C LEU A 71 -5.52 -3.09 -0.43
N PRO A 72 -5.74 -3.69 0.75
CA PRO A 72 -5.36 -5.07 0.91
C PRO A 72 -6.29 -6.04 0.17
N ARG A 73 -7.57 -5.70 0.04
CA ARG A 73 -8.51 -6.46 -0.80
C ARG A 73 -8.06 -6.48 -2.26
N ALA A 74 -7.62 -5.33 -2.79
CA ALA A 74 -7.09 -5.26 -4.15
C ALA A 74 -5.80 -6.08 -4.33
N TYR A 75 -4.91 -6.05 -3.32
CA TYR A 75 -3.71 -6.88 -3.29
C TYR A 75 -4.03 -8.38 -3.27
N ASP A 76 -4.89 -8.82 -2.35
CA ASP A 76 -5.29 -10.22 -2.19
C ASP A 76 -5.93 -10.75 -3.50
N ASN A 77 -6.80 -9.96 -4.13
CA ASN A 77 -7.40 -10.29 -5.43
C ASN A 77 -6.36 -10.41 -6.56
N CYS A 78 -5.30 -9.61 -6.55
CA CYS A 78 -4.20 -9.75 -7.51
C CYS A 78 -3.39 -11.03 -7.25
N MET A 79 -3.05 -11.30 -6.00
CA MET A 79 -2.28 -12.49 -5.60
C MET A 79 -3.04 -13.78 -5.96
N LEU A 80 -4.34 -13.82 -5.67
CA LEU A 80 -5.22 -14.93 -6.03
C LEU A 80 -5.25 -15.18 -7.55
N ARG A 81 -5.38 -14.12 -8.36
CA ARG A 81 -5.38 -14.23 -9.84
C ARG A 81 -4.05 -14.74 -10.40
N ARG A 82 -2.95 -14.52 -9.68
CA ARG A 82 -1.61 -14.99 -10.04
C ARG A 82 -1.32 -16.42 -9.57
N GLY A 83 -2.24 -17.04 -8.83
CA GLY A 83 -2.03 -18.35 -8.21
C GLY A 83 -1.06 -18.30 -7.01
N ALA A 84 -0.67 -17.10 -6.58
CA ALA A 84 0.07 -16.90 -5.36
C ALA A 84 -0.93 -16.88 -4.21
N VAL A 85 -1.16 -18.05 -3.60
CA VAL A 85 -1.96 -18.12 -2.37
C VAL A 85 -1.15 -17.41 -1.28
N PRO A 86 -1.67 -16.34 -0.64
CA PRO A 86 -0.96 -15.74 0.48
C PRO A 86 -0.66 -16.84 1.51
N ALA A 87 0.62 -17.02 1.84
CA ALA A 87 1.03 -18.06 2.76
C ALA A 87 0.39 -17.80 4.13
N GLY A 88 -0.67 -18.58 4.45
CA GLY A 88 -1.26 -18.70 5.78
C GLY A 88 -1.47 -17.39 6.54
N GLY A 89 -2.38 -16.53 6.07
CA GLY A 89 -2.86 -15.38 6.83
C GLY A 89 -4.20 -15.68 7.47
N VAL A 90 -4.27 -15.72 8.79
CA VAL A 90 -5.55 -15.67 9.52
C VAL A 90 -6.38 -14.50 8.99
N GLU A 91 -7.66 -14.76 8.67
CA GLU A 91 -8.63 -13.74 8.25
C GLU A 91 -8.46 -12.47 9.10
N ARG A 92 -8.31 -11.30 8.48
CA ARG A 92 -8.20 -10.03 9.22
C ARG A 92 -9.43 -9.87 10.11
N VAL A 93 -9.24 -9.93 11.43
CA VAL A 93 -10.28 -9.60 12.40
C VAL A 93 -10.71 -8.16 12.15
N ARG A 94 -11.95 -7.96 11.70
CA ARG A 94 -12.58 -6.63 11.70
C ARG A 94 -12.62 -6.15 13.15
N ARG A 95 -11.81 -5.16 13.48
CA ARG A 95 -11.92 -4.46 14.75
C ARG A 95 -13.19 -3.61 14.69
N THR A 96 -14.22 -4.05 15.43
CA THR A 96 -15.43 -3.27 15.71
C THR A 96 -15.20 -2.49 16.99
N ASP A 97 -14.47 -1.40 16.90
CA ASP A 97 -14.41 -0.38 17.95
C ASP A 97 -15.71 0.42 17.88
N TRP A 98 -16.63 0.11 18.79
CA TRP A 98 -17.82 0.88 19.14
C TRP A 98 -17.50 1.86 20.26
#